data_AF-A0A1I1BSH7-F1
#
_entry.id   AF-A0A1I1BSH7-F1
#
_cell.length_a   1.000
_cell.length_b   1.000
_cell.length_c   1.000
_cell.angle_alpha   90.00
_cell.angle_beta   90.00
_cell.angle_gamma   90.00
#
_symmetry.space_group_name_H-M   'P 1'
#
loop_
_entity.id
_entity.type
_entity.pdbx_description
1 polymer ?
#
loop_
_entity_poly.entity_id
_entity_poly.type
_entity_poly.pdbx_seq_one_letter_code
_entity_poly.pdbx_strand_id
1 'polypeptide(L)'
;MLLLAQLAIGSPSMQCRASPRSLLSWLVSRGLRHDVAMIHPVPPTLMPVLEAVPARQSAFGWNRDVWFAQLRDRPDVVDALTALEDRVDRHTTAAFVLAELNNDRVLSAFTAAMVWGYGLAGYGPSRLRRVLTGVGGSRSRDAAVRPDIADRLLGAVSVVREQGPVEAYSYMYGTGRIKYLGGAYFTKWLYFVSAVDGPDTPAAAPILDKRVAVWLNANIALRLRVDRTESYRLYYGLLGEWGRQFGRTRPQVEQAIFELTR
;
A
#
# COMPACT_ATOMS: atom_id res chain seq x y z
N MET A 1 1.19 -62.51 -33.44
CA MET A 1 -0.03 -62.66 -34.27
C MET A 1 -0.71 -61.30 -34.29
N LEU A 2 -0.64 -60.58 -35.43
CA LEU A 2 -1.78 -60.27 -36.32
C LEU A 2 -2.92 -59.55 -35.58
N LEU A 3 -3.47 -58.38 -35.95
CA LEU A 3 -3.39 -57.55 -37.16
C LEU A 3 -4.25 -56.26 -36.95
N LEU A 4 -4.06 -55.26 -37.82
CA LEU A 4 -4.99 -54.20 -38.29
C LEU A 4 -5.40 -53.06 -37.31
N ALA A 5 -5.14 -51.76 -37.58
CA ALA A 5 -5.52 -50.89 -38.71
C ALA A 5 -7.04 -50.62 -38.83
N GLN A 6 -7.52 -49.39 -38.57
CA GLN A 6 -7.84 -48.37 -39.58
C GLN A 6 -8.67 -47.18 -39.04
N LEU A 7 -8.25 -46.00 -39.51
CA LEU A 7 -8.89 -44.69 -39.66
C LEU A 7 -10.42 -44.57 -39.57
N ALA A 8 -10.90 -43.52 -38.88
CA ALA A 8 -12.05 -42.72 -39.32
C ALA A 8 -12.00 -41.28 -38.78
N ILE A 9 -12.36 -40.36 -39.67
CA ILE A 9 -12.32 -38.89 -39.59
C ILE A 9 -13.58 -38.36 -38.89
N GLY A 10 -13.45 -37.29 -38.09
CA GLY A 10 -14.60 -36.53 -37.60
C GLY A 10 -14.22 -35.37 -36.69
N SER A 11 -14.07 -34.16 -37.25
CA SER A 11 -14.11 -32.91 -36.48
C SER A 11 -15.52 -32.67 -35.94
N PRO A 12 -15.65 -32.05 -34.75
CA PRO A 12 -16.61 -30.96 -34.63
C PRO A 12 -16.02 -29.74 -33.92
N SER A 13 -16.01 -28.64 -34.67
CA SER A 13 -16.46 -27.30 -34.26
C SER A 13 -16.23 -26.86 -32.80
N MET A 14 -15.23 -25.98 -32.64
CA MET A 14 -15.22 -24.92 -31.62
C MET A 14 -16.56 -24.16 -31.61
N GLN A 15 -17.37 -24.36 -30.57
CA GLN A 15 -18.39 -23.39 -30.18
C GLN A 15 -17.87 -22.57 -28.99
N CYS A 16 -17.22 -21.46 -29.33
CA CYS A 16 -16.94 -20.37 -28.40
C CYS A 16 -18.28 -19.69 -28.03
N ARG A 17 -18.89 -20.09 -26.91
CA ARG A 17 -19.99 -19.32 -26.30
C ARG A 17 -19.40 -18.24 -25.40
N ALA A 18 -19.07 -17.10 -25.97
CA ALA A 18 -18.85 -15.88 -25.20
C ALA A 18 -20.21 -15.36 -24.69
N SER A 19 -20.37 -15.31 -23.38
CA SER A 19 -21.52 -14.68 -22.71
C SER A 19 -21.58 -13.18 -23.08
N PRO A 20 -22.76 -12.61 -23.40
CA PRO A 20 -22.91 -11.19 -23.76
C PRO A 20 -22.45 -10.20 -22.67
N ARG A 21 -22.22 -10.67 -21.43
CA ARG A 21 -21.70 -9.84 -20.33
C ARG A 21 -20.18 -9.61 -20.37
N SER A 22 -19.40 -10.40 -21.12
CA SER A 22 -17.93 -10.23 -21.15
C SER A 22 -17.47 -9.15 -22.14
N LEU A 23 -18.18 -8.96 -23.26
CA LEU A 23 -17.83 -7.96 -24.27
C LEU A 23 -18.11 -6.53 -23.81
N LEU A 24 -19.20 -6.29 -23.08
CA LEU A 24 -19.47 -4.98 -22.46
C LEU A 24 -18.47 -4.66 -21.34
N SER A 25 -18.09 -5.64 -20.51
CA SER A 25 -17.01 -5.46 -19.51
C SER A 25 -15.65 -5.18 -20.16
N TRP A 26 -15.38 -5.79 -21.32
CA TRP A 26 -14.13 -5.61 -22.06
C TRP A 26 -14.08 -4.28 -22.83
N LEU A 27 -15.20 -3.84 -23.42
CA LEU A 27 -15.36 -2.55 -24.09
C LEU A 27 -15.36 -1.37 -23.10
N VAL A 28 -16.01 -1.51 -21.95
CA VAL A 28 -15.95 -0.52 -20.84
C VAL A 28 -14.52 -0.41 -20.29
N SER A 29 -13.77 -1.52 -20.23
CA SER A 29 -12.38 -1.54 -19.78
C SER A 29 -11.36 -0.95 -20.77
N ARG A 30 -11.69 -0.81 -22.07
CA ARG A 30 -10.84 -0.11 -23.05
C ARG A 30 -11.29 1.34 -23.28
N GLY A 31 -12.59 1.61 -23.17
CA GLY A 31 -13.18 2.95 -23.36
C GLY A 31 -12.97 3.91 -22.19
N LEU A 32 -12.85 3.43 -20.94
CA LEU A 32 -12.59 4.28 -19.77
C LEU A 32 -11.10 4.51 -19.45
N ARG A 33 -10.19 3.88 -20.21
CA ARG A 33 -8.74 4.05 -19.99
C ARG A 33 -8.13 5.28 -20.67
N HIS A 34 -8.87 5.97 -21.55
CA HIS A 34 -8.35 7.13 -22.28
C HIS A 34 -8.94 8.49 -21.85
N ASP A 35 -10.09 8.54 -21.17
CA ASP A 35 -10.87 9.79 -21.03
C ASP A 35 -10.96 10.42 -19.62
N VAL A 36 -10.15 9.99 -18.64
CA VAL A 36 -10.10 10.66 -17.31
C VAL A 36 -8.76 11.34 -17.03
N ALA A 37 -7.78 11.22 -17.92
CA ALA A 37 -6.54 11.98 -17.82
C ALA A 37 -6.74 13.36 -18.47
N MET A 38 -7.40 14.28 -17.76
CA MET A 38 -6.98 15.68 -17.84
C MET A 38 -5.48 15.68 -17.59
N ILE A 39 -4.69 15.97 -18.62
CA ILE A 39 -3.23 15.95 -18.59
C ILE A 39 -2.81 17.07 -17.63
N HIS A 40 -2.76 16.77 -16.34
CA HIS A 40 -2.17 17.68 -15.38
C HIS A 40 -0.67 17.64 -15.62
N PRO A 41 -0.06 18.73 -16.11
CA PRO A 41 1.37 18.76 -16.34
C PRO A 41 2.08 18.54 -15.01
N VAL A 42 3.28 17.98 -15.08
CA VAL A 42 4.17 17.84 -13.92
C VAL A 42 4.45 19.25 -13.40
N PRO A 43 4.19 19.56 -12.11
CA PRO A 43 4.44 20.88 -11.58
C PRO A 43 5.93 21.28 -11.75
N PRO A 44 6.25 22.53 -12.13
CA PRO A 44 7.63 22.95 -12.38
C PRO A 44 8.58 22.71 -11.19
N THR A 45 8.06 22.76 -9.96
CA THR A 45 8.83 22.49 -8.74
C THR A 45 9.19 21.01 -8.57
N LEU A 46 8.44 20.10 -9.20
CA LEU A 46 8.66 18.65 -9.14
C LEU A 46 9.58 18.16 -10.27
N MET A 47 9.59 18.83 -11.43
CA MET A 47 10.37 18.42 -12.60
C MET A 47 11.86 18.20 -12.29
N PRO A 48 12.60 19.14 -11.67
CA PRO A 48 14.03 18.95 -11.41
C PRO A 48 14.32 17.75 -10.49
N VAL A 49 13.39 17.43 -9.58
CA VAL A 49 13.52 16.30 -8.65
C VAL A 49 13.32 14.96 -9.37
N LEU A 50 12.43 14.93 -10.37
CA LEU A 50 12.19 13.73 -11.18
C LEU A 50 13.27 13.50 -12.25
N GLU A 51 13.90 14.57 -12.75
CA GLU A 51 15.04 14.50 -13.68
C GLU A 51 16.34 14.01 -13.03
N ALA A 52 16.54 14.29 -11.74
CA ALA A 52 17.70 13.83 -10.99
C ALA A 52 17.75 12.30 -10.87
N VAL A 53 18.83 11.74 -10.32
CA VAL A 53 18.85 10.32 -9.93
C VAL A 53 17.91 10.10 -8.74
N PRO A 54 17.06 9.04 -8.72
CA PRO A 54 16.21 8.74 -7.56
C PRO A 54 17.02 8.63 -6.27
N ALA A 55 16.76 9.54 -5.33
CA ALA A 55 17.38 9.48 -4.02
C ALA A 55 16.72 8.41 -3.14
N ARG A 56 17.53 7.58 -2.49
CA ARG A 56 17.04 6.66 -1.45
C ARG A 56 16.65 7.46 -0.21
N GLN A 57 15.54 7.09 0.44
CA GLN A 57 15.16 7.67 1.71
C GLN A 57 16.23 7.39 2.77
N SER A 58 16.70 8.43 3.47
CA SER A 58 17.63 8.27 4.60
C SER A 58 16.96 7.54 5.77
N ALA A 59 17.68 6.58 6.36
CA ALA A 59 17.24 5.89 7.57
C ALA A 59 17.15 6.85 8.76
N PHE A 60 16.21 6.59 9.68
CA PHE A 60 16.00 7.37 10.90
C PHE A 60 15.78 6.47 12.10
N GLY A 61 16.13 6.97 13.29
CA GLY A 61 15.95 6.22 14.54
C GLY A 61 14.50 6.17 15.03
N TRP A 62 14.23 5.29 15.99
CA TRP A 62 12.95 5.20 16.69
C TRP A 62 13.17 4.85 18.17
N ASN A 63 12.22 5.23 19.03
CA ASN A 63 12.36 5.02 20.49
C ASN A 63 11.84 3.64 20.91
N ARG A 64 12.71 2.63 20.90
CA ARG A 64 12.36 1.24 21.26
C ARG A 64 11.64 1.11 22.59
N ASP A 65 12.13 1.76 23.64
CA ASP A 65 11.58 1.65 24.99
C ASP A 65 10.10 2.03 25.06
N VAL A 66 9.71 3.12 24.38
CA VAL A 66 8.31 3.58 24.37
C VAL A 66 7.42 2.62 23.56
N TRP A 67 7.93 2.04 22.48
CA TRP A 67 7.21 1.04 21.70
C TRP A 67 7.02 -0.26 22.49
N PHE A 68 8.08 -0.76 23.13
CA PHE A 68 8.05 -1.99 23.94
C PHE A 68 7.14 -1.84 25.15
N ALA A 69 7.20 -0.70 25.87
CA ALA A 69 6.34 -0.45 27.01
C ALA A 69 4.84 -0.43 26.65
N GLN A 70 4.50 -0.01 25.43
CA GLN A 70 3.12 -0.01 24.94
C GLN A 70 2.66 -1.38 24.46
N LEU A 71 3.57 -2.26 24.06
CA LEU A 71 3.28 -3.60 23.53
C LEU A 71 3.59 -4.71 24.54
N ARG A 72 3.70 -4.39 25.83
CA ARG A 72 4.07 -5.34 26.90
C ARG A 72 3.13 -6.55 27.03
N ASP A 73 1.88 -6.43 26.57
CA ASP A 73 0.89 -7.51 26.53
C ASP A 73 1.00 -8.38 25.27
N ARG A 74 1.96 -8.08 24.38
CA ARG A 74 2.27 -8.77 23.13
C ARG A 74 3.77 -9.09 23.06
N PRO A 75 4.26 -10.01 23.90
CA PRO A 75 5.66 -10.42 23.90
C PRO A 75 6.10 -10.93 22.52
N ASP A 76 5.21 -11.61 21.80
CA ASP A 76 5.43 -12.07 20.43
C ASP A 76 5.81 -10.94 19.45
N VAL A 77 5.17 -9.77 19.58
CA VAL A 77 5.47 -8.59 18.76
C VAL A 77 6.74 -7.90 19.24
N VAL A 78 6.94 -7.81 20.56
CA VAL A 78 8.15 -7.23 21.15
C VAL A 78 9.38 -8.02 20.71
N ASP A 79 9.34 -9.35 20.83
CA ASP A 79 10.42 -10.24 20.43
C ASP A 79 10.77 -10.07 18.95
N ALA A 80 9.77 -10.01 18.07
CA ALA A 80 10.00 -9.74 16.65
C ALA A 80 10.67 -8.38 16.42
N LEU A 81 10.22 -7.33 17.10
CA LEU A 81 10.80 -5.99 16.96
C LEU A 81 12.22 -5.87 17.52
N THR A 82 12.70 -6.80 18.36
CA THR A 82 14.11 -6.80 18.76
C THR A 82 15.06 -7.05 17.58
N ALA A 83 14.59 -7.74 16.55
CA ALA A 83 15.33 -7.97 15.30
C ALA A 83 15.22 -6.80 14.30
N LEU A 84 14.32 -5.83 14.54
CA LEU A 84 14.21 -4.63 13.70
C LEU A 84 15.33 -3.65 14.06
N GLU A 85 16.12 -3.22 13.08
CA GLU A 85 17.25 -2.30 13.26
C GLU A 85 16.89 -1.01 14.03
N ASP A 86 17.87 -0.42 14.74
CA ASP A 86 17.70 0.84 15.48
C ASP A 86 17.33 2.02 14.57
N ARG A 87 17.74 1.93 13.30
CA ARG A 87 17.43 2.90 12.27
C ARG A 87 16.68 2.18 11.16
N VAL A 88 15.55 2.75 10.77
CA VAL A 88 14.69 2.18 9.73
C VAL A 88 14.58 3.12 8.54
N ASP A 89 14.51 2.54 7.35
CA ASP A 89 14.18 3.19 6.09
C ASP A 89 13.14 2.34 5.33
N ARG A 90 12.79 2.73 4.10
CA ARG A 90 11.86 1.95 3.26
C ARG A 90 12.33 0.52 3.00
N HIS A 91 13.63 0.30 2.85
CA HIS A 91 14.18 -1.00 2.42
C HIS A 91 14.23 -1.99 3.58
N THR A 92 14.84 -1.58 4.68
CA THR A 92 14.92 -2.36 5.94
C THR A 92 13.53 -2.69 6.46
N THR A 93 12.61 -1.72 6.43
CA THR A 93 11.22 -1.95 6.86
C THR A 93 10.47 -2.90 5.91
N ALA A 94 10.62 -2.74 4.58
CA ALA A 94 9.98 -3.64 3.61
C ALA A 94 10.47 -5.09 3.77
N ALA A 95 11.78 -5.29 3.92
CA ALA A 95 12.37 -6.60 4.15
C ALA A 95 11.84 -7.24 5.44
N PHE A 96 11.80 -6.47 6.54
CA PHE A 96 11.25 -6.95 7.80
C PHE A 96 9.76 -7.29 7.69
N VAL A 97 8.94 -6.42 7.10
CA VAL A 97 7.50 -6.65 6.88
C VAL A 97 7.27 -7.93 6.09
N LEU A 98 8.03 -8.15 5.01
CA LEU A 98 7.92 -9.34 4.20
C LEU A 98 8.31 -10.61 4.98
N ALA A 99 9.42 -10.56 5.73
CA ALA A 99 9.85 -11.67 6.56
C ALA A 99 8.80 -12.03 7.62
N GLU A 100 8.20 -11.04 8.30
CA GLU A 100 7.16 -11.28 9.29
C GLU A 100 5.87 -11.84 8.68
N LEU A 101 5.48 -11.38 7.50
CA LEU A 101 4.34 -11.93 6.77
C LEU A 101 4.57 -13.40 6.37
N ASN A 102 5.78 -13.75 5.94
CA ASN A 102 6.13 -15.13 5.59
C ASN A 102 6.17 -16.07 6.81
N ASN A 103 6.23 -15.52 8.02
CA ASN A 103 6.16 -16.25 9.29
C ASN A 103 4.76 -16.16 9.95
N ASP A 104 3.73 -15.72 9.22
CA ASP A 104 2.36 -15.52 9.72
C ASP A 104 2.24 -14.52 10.89
N ARG A 105 3.24 -13.64 11.07
CA ARG A 105 3.30 -12.62 12.14
C ARG A 105 2.80 -11.26 11.66
N VAL A 106 1.55 -11.21 11.17
CA VAL A 106 0.97 -9.97 10.58
C VAL A 106 0.96 -8.77 11.53
N LEU A 107 0.79 -8.98 12.84
CA LEU A 107 0.82 -7.89 13.81
C LEU A 107 2.23 -7.31 14.00
N SER A 108 3.26 -8.15 13.94
CA SER A 108 4.67 -7.71 13.95
C SER A 108 5.01 -6.94 12.68
N ALA A 109 4.60 -7.46 11.52
CA ALA A 109 4.75 -6.79 10.23
C ALA A 109 4.08 -5.40 10.24
N PHE A 110 2.80 -5.35 10.66
CA PHE A 110 2.06 -4.10 10.74
C PHE A 110 2.68 -3.12 11.74
N THR A 111 3.18 -3.61 12.87
CA THR A 111 3.83 -2.78 13.88
C THR A 111 5.11 -2.16 13.33
N ALA A 112 5.95 -2.90 12.61
CA ALA A 112 7.13 -2.36 11.95
C ALA A 112 6.80 -1.27 10.91
N ALA A 113 5.75 -1.50 10.09
CA ALA A 113 5.25 -0.48 9.18
C ALA A 113 4.81 0.81 9.92
N MET A 114 4.25 0.68 11.12
CA MET A 114 3.87 1.83 11.96
C MET A 114 5.08 2.48 12.66
N VAL A 115 6.09 1.71 13.07
CA VAL A 115 7.38 2.24 13.57
C VAL A 115 7.96 3.19 12.54
N TRP A 116 8.10 2.75 11.29
CA TRP A 116 8.52 3.61 10.18
C TRP A 116 7.53 4.76 9.94
N GLY A 117 6.22 4.48 9.94
CA GLY A 117 5.20 5.46 9.58
C GLY A 117 4.99 6.61 10.57
N TYR A 118 5.30 6.39 11.85
CA TYR A 118 5.29 7.44 12.89
C TYR A 118 6.67 8.06 13.10
N GLY A 119 7.75 7.33 12.77
CA GLY A 119 9.12 7.79 12.97
C GLY A 119 9.37 8.26 14.40
N LEU A 120 9.98 9.43 14.53
CA LEU A 120 10.33 10.04 15.82
C LEU A 120 9.13 10.67 16.56
N ALA A 121 7.91 10.58 16.02
CA ALA A 121 6.74 11.11 16.70
C ALA A 121 6.44 10.30 17.97
N GLY A 122 6.60 10.92 19.14
CA GLY A 122 6.39 10.26 20.45
C GLY A 122 4.98 9.69 20.68
N TYR A 123 3.98 10.08 19.89
CA TYR A 123 2.62 9.56 19.99
C TYR A 123 2.37 8.27 19.20
N GLY A 124 3.31 7.81 18.35
CA GLY A 124 3.13 6.63 17.48
C GLY A 124 2.69 5.36 18.22
N PRO A 125 3.42 4.94 19.27
CA PRO A 125 3.05 3.78 20.09
C PRO A 125 1.63 3.86 20.66
N SER A 126 1.25 5.02 21.19
CA SER A 126 -0.09 5.24 21.75
C SER A 126 -1.18 5.16 20.67
N ARG A 127 -0.90 5.61 19.44
CA ARG A 127 -1.85 5.52 18.33
C ARG A 127 -1.97 4.12 17.79
N LEU A 128 -0.86 3.38 17.68
CA LEU A 128 -0.92 1.95 17.35
C LEU A 128 -1.83 1.21 18.35
N ARG A 129 -1.70 1.47 19.66
CA ARG A 129 -2.59 0.86 20.66
C ARG A 129 -4.06 1.13 20.40
N ARG A 130 -4.43 2.36 20.02
CA ARG A 130 -5.83 2.68 19.66
C ARG A 130 -6.28 1.87 18.44
N VAL A 131 -5.41 1.70 17.45
CA VAL A 131 -5.69 0.89 16.24
C VAL A 131 -5.93 -0.57 16.61
N LEU A 132 -5.01 -1.18 17.38
CA LEU A 132 -5.08 -2.60 17.76
C LEU A 132 -6.25 -2.92 18.69
N THR A 133 -6.63 -1.99 19.56
CA THR A 133 -7.66 -2.22 20.59
C THR A 133 -9.03 -1.66 20.22
N GLY A 134 -9.11 -0.71 19.27
CA GLY A 134 -10.34 0.02 18.98
C GLY A 134 -10.81 0.95 20.11
N VAL A 135 -9.98 1.16 21.14
CA VAL A 135 -10.23 2.00 22.31
C VAL A 135 -9.47 3.31 22.19
N GLY A 136 -10.11 4.44 22.54
CA GLY A 136 -9.50 5.76 22.51
C GLY A 136 -8.89 6.20 23.85
N GLY A 137 -7.98 7.18 23.79
CA GLY A 137 -7.41 7.81 24.99
C GLY A 137 -6.38 6.94 25.71
N SER A 138 -6.18 7.19 27.00
CA SER A 138 -5.25 6.42 27.86
C SER A 138 -5.69 4.98 28.06
N ARG A 139 -7.00 4.71 28.00
CA ARG A 139 -7.59 3.36 28.18
C ARG A 139 -7.11 2.34 27.16
N SER A 140 -6.60 2.76 26.00
CA SER A 140 -6.03 1.83 25.02
C SER A 140 -4.75 1.15 25.51
N ARG A 141 -4.11 1.67 26.56
CA ARG A 141 -2.89 1.08 27.13
C ARG A 141 -3.15 -0.32 27.68
N ASP A 142 -4.27 -0.52 28.34
CA ASP A 142 -4.58 -1.76 29.08
C ASP A 142 -5.71 -2.58 28.42
N ALA A 143 -6.29 -2.07 27.33
CA ALA A 143 -7.29 -2.79 26.56
C ALA A 143 -6.67 -3.95 25.77
N ALA A 144 -7.39 -5.07 25.68
CA ALA A 144 -6.97 -6.21 24.87
C ALA A 144 -6.95 -5.86 23.38
N VAL A 145 -5.96 -6.40 22.65
CA VAL A 145 -5.94 -6.38 21.18
C VAL A 145 -7.19 -7.08 20.65
N ARG A 146 -7.88 -6.45 19.70
CA ARG A 146 -9.06 -7.03 19.09
C ARG A 146 -8.67 -8.19 18.16
N PRO A 147 -9.37 -9.34 18.24
CA PRO A 147 -9.00 -10.54 17.48
C PRO A 147 -9.15 -10.35 15.96
N ASP A 148 -10.09 -9.51 15.50
CA ASP A 148 -10.36 -9.29 14.08
C ASP A 148 -9.35 -8.38 13.36
N ILE A 149 -8.37 -7.82 14.08
CA ILE A 149 -7.38 -6.90 13.48
C ILE A 149 -6.44 -7.64 12.54
N ALA A 150 -5.98 -8.83 12.93
CA ALA A 150 -5.09 -9.64 12.10
C ALA A 150 -5.76 -9.99 10.76
N ASP A 151 -7.01 -10.47 10.80
CA ASP A 151 -7.77 -10.85 9.60
C ASP A 151 -8.00 -9.67 8.66
N ARG A 152 -8.31 -8.48 9.19
CA ARG A 152 -8.48 -7.27 8.36
C ARG A 152 -7.17 -6.83 7.72
N LEU A 153 -6.06 -6.94 8.43
CA LEU A 153 -4.74 -6.61 7.89
C LEU A 153 -4.33 -7.59 6.80
N LEU A 154 -4.53 -8.89 7.02
CA LEU A 154 -4.29 -9.95 6.02
C LEU A 154 -5.19 -9.79 4.80
N GLY A 155 -6.47 -9.47 5.00
CA GLY A 155 -7.37 -9.15 3.89
C GLY A 155 -6.87 -8.00 3.03
N ALA A 156 -6.28 -6.97 3.63
CA ALA A 156 -5.64 -5.88 2.89
C ALA A 156 -4.41 -6.35 2.11
N VAL A 157 -3.62 -7.30 2.65
CA VAL A 157 -2.49 -7.92 1.96
C VAL A 157 -2.97 -8.68 0.72
N SER A 158 -3.98 -9.53 0.85
CA SER A 158 -4.56 -10.26 -0.28
C SER A 158 -5.07 -9.30 -1.36
N VAL A 159 -5.90 -8.32 -0.98
CA VAL A 159 -6.50 -7.39 -1.94
C VAL A 159 -5.42 -6.57 -2.67
N VAL A 160 -4.39 -6.06 -1.97
CA VAL A 160 -3.38 -5.24 -2.64
C VAL A 160 -2.51 -6.04 -3.61
N ARG A 161 -2.23 -7.31 -3.30
CA ARG A 161 -1.41 -8.19 -4.14
C ARG A 161 -2.19 -8.75 -5.33
N GLU A 162 -3.49 -9.04 -5.15
CA GLU A 162 -4.32 -9.69 -6.18
C GLU A 162 -5.08 -8.69 -7.06
N GLN A 163 -5.56 -7.60 -6.48
CA GLN A 163 -6.47 -6.64 -7.14
C GLN A 163 -5.84 -5.24 -7.29
N GLY A 164 -4.76 -5.00 -6.57
CA GLY A 164 -3.96 -3.78 -6.68
C GLY A 164 -4.31 -2.68 -5.66
N PRO A 165 -3.53 -1.58 -5.67
CA PRO A 165 -3.59 -0.54 -4.63
C PRO A 165 -4.94 0.17 -4.49
N VAL A 166 -5.63 0.41 -5.60
CA VAL A 166 -6.90 1.16 -5.60
C VAL A 166 -8.01 0.35 -4.91
N GLU A 167 -8.10 -0.95 -5.20
CA GLU A 167 -9.08 -1.82 -4.56
C GLU A 167 -8.74 -2.05 -3.08
N ALA A 168 -7.46 -2.18 -2.74
CA ALA A 168 -7.03 -2.29 -1.35
C ALA A 168 -7.33 -1.02 -0.54
N TYR A 169 -7.19 0.15 -1.15
CA TYR A 169 -7.61 1.41 -0.53
C TYR A 169 -9.12 1.44 -0.27
N SER A 170 -9.92 0.99 -1.25
CA SER A 170 -11.37 0.85 -1.12
C SER A 170 -11.74 -0.11 0.02
N TYR A 171 -11.10 -1.27 0.07
CA TYR A 171 -11.25 -2.27 1.12
C TYR A 171 -10.98 -1.68 2.52
N MET A 172 -9.90 -0.91 2.68
CA MET A 172 -9.55 -0.28 3.97
C MET A 172 -10.54 0.81 4.43
N TYR A 173 -11.34 1.39 3.52
CA TYR A 173 -12.45 2.27 3.89
C TYR A 173 -13.79 1.53 4.05
N GLY A 174 -13.93 0.35 3.47
CA GLY A 174 -15.11 -0.50 3.52
C GLY A 174 -14.98 -1.66 4.52
N THR A 175 -15.02 -2.88 4.01
CA THR A 175 -15.07 -4.12 4.80
C THR A 175 -13.84 -4.33 5.69
N GLY A 176 -12.66 -3.90 5.22
CA GLY A 176 -11.38 -3.96 5.94
C GLY A 176 -11.15 -2.84 6.94
N ARG A 177 -12.12 -1.93 7.15
CA ARG A 177 -11.92 -0.72 7.95
C ARG A 177 -11.48 -1.04 9.38
N ILE A 178 -10.36 -0.46 9.81
CA ILE A 178 -9.89 -0.55 11.19
C ILE A 178 -10.09 0.80 11.89
N LYS A 179 -10.77 0.79 13.04
CA LYS A 179 -11.01 2.01 13.82
C LYS A 179 -9.68 2.66 14.24
N TYR A 180 -9.61 3.99 14.16
CA TYR A 180 -8.41 4.81 14.41
C TYR A 180 -7.26 4.63 13.41
N LEU A 181 -7.36 3.74 12.43
CA LEU A 181 -6.39 3.64 11.33
C LEU A 181 -6.85 4.50 10.15
N GLY A 182 -6.31 5.72 10.06
CA GLY A 182 -6.67 6.66 8.98
C GLY A 182 -5.93 6.40 7.66
N GLY A 183 -6.44 7.01 6.58
CA GLY A 183 -5.89 6.97 5.21
C GLY A 183 -4.37 6.96 5.13
N ALA A 184 -3.75 8.03 5.64
CA ALA A 184 -2.31 8.22 5.58
C ALA A 184 -1.47 7.10 6.22
N TYR A 185 -2.03 6.32 7.15
CA TYR A 185 -1.33 5.22 7.83
C TYR A 185 -1.65 3.87 7.20
N PHE A 186 -2.90 3.60 6.82
CA PHE A 186 -3.15 2.34 6.11
C PHE A 186 -2.47 2.35 4.73
N THR A 187 -2.29 3.50 4.06
CA THR A 187 -1.55 3.51 2.79
C THR A 187 -0.07 3.17 2.98
N LYS A 188 0.50 3.41 4.17
CA LYS A 188 1.85 2.93 4.52
C LYS A 188 1.88 1.42 4.72
N TRP A 189 0.83 0.86 5.32
CA TRP A 189 0.65 -0.58 5.37
C TRP A 189 0.55 -1.18 3.96
N LEU A 190 -0.33 -0.65 3.11
CA LEU A 190 -0.48 -1.10 1.72
C LEU A 190 0.82 -0.98 0.92
N TYR A 191 1.59 0.09 1.13
CA TYR A 191 2.90 0.27 0.51
C TYR A 191 3.85 -0.89 0.85
N PHE A 192 4.08 -1.17 2.13
CA PHE A 192 5.03 -2.22 2.51
C PHE A 192 4.57 -3.61 2.11
N VAL A 193 3.28 -3.92 2.19
CA VAL A 193 2.80 -5.27 1.89
C VAL A 193 2.69 -5.57 0.40
N SER A 194 2.69 -4.55 -0.45
CA SER A 194 2.76 -4.67 -1.91
C SER A 194 4.19 -4.59 -2.46
N ALA A 195 5.15 -4.13 -1.67
CA ALA A 195 6.58 -4.02 -2.02
C ALA A 195 7.33 -5.37 -1.98
N VAL A 196 6.73 -6.44 -2.52
CA VAL A 196 7.27 -7.81 -2.45
C VAL A 196 8.64 -7.93 -3.09
N ASP A 197 8.81 -7.35 -4.29
CA ASP A 197 10.09 -7.36 -5.02
C ASP A 197 10.96 -6.13 -4.71
N GLY A 198 10.56 -5.32 -3.73
CA GLY A 198 11.28 -4.14 -3.28
C GLY A 198 10.43 -2.87 -3.19
N PRO A 199 10.89 -1.88 -2.40
CA PRO A 199 10.15 -0.67 -2.05
C PRO A 199 9.92 0.32 -3.19
N ASP A 200 10.75 0.27 -4.24
CA ASP A 200 10.71 1.21 -5.36
C ASP A 200 10.15 0.58 -6.63
N THR A 201 9.59 -0.62 -6.54
CA THR A 201 9.04 -1.35 -7.70
C THR A 201 7.71 -0.77 -8.19
N PRO A 202 7.33 -0.99 -9.46
CA PRO A 202 6.02 -0.57 -9.96
C PRO A 202 4.81 -1.18 -9.23
N ALA A 203 5.01 -2.34 -8.58
CA ALA A 203 3.97 -3.06 -7.83
C ALA A 203 3.69 -2.42 -6.45
N ALA A 204 4.67 -1.73 -5.86
CA ALA A 204 4.51 -1.08 -4.57
C ALA A 204 3.49 0.08 -4.64
N ALA A 205 2.52 0.06 -3.73
CA ALA A 205 1.44 1.03 -3.65
C ALA A 205 1.96 2.40 -3.19
N PRO A 206 1.70 3.50 -3.93
CA PRO A 206 2.12 4.82 -3.46
C PRO A 206 1.36 5.24 -2.20
N ILE A 207 2.07 5.90 -1.28
CA ILE A 207 1.52 6.38 -0.01
C ILE A 207 0.75 7.69 -0.25
N LEU A 208 -0.51 7.79 0.16
CA LEU A 208 -1.23 9.07 0.14
C LEU A 208 -1.32 9.63 1.55
N ASP A 209 -0.31 10.40 1.94
CA ASP A 209 -0.32 11.09 3.22
C ASP A 209 -0.85 12.52 3.15
N LYS A 210 -1.00 13.17 4.32
CA LYS A 210 -1.55 14.52 4.39
C LYS A 210 -0.63 15.55 3.71
N ARG A 211 0.70 15.41 3.80
CA ARG A 211 1.64 16.38 3.22
C ARG A 211 1.61 16.28 1.70
N VAL A 212 1.67 15.07 1.15
CA VAL A 212 1.54 14.80 -0.29
C VAL A 212 0.20 15.31 -0.81
N ALA A 213 -0.91 15.02 -0.12
CA ALA A 213 -2.23 15.50 -0.54
C ALA A 213 -2.35 17.04 -0.48
N VAL A 214 -1.79 17.68 0.53
CA VAL A 214 -1.76 19.16 0.65
C VAL A 214 -0.92 19.76 -0.48
N TRP A 215 0.27 19.21 -0.73
CA TRP A 215 1.13 19.69 -1.81
C TRP A 215 0.45 19.54 -3.17
N LEU A 216 -0.16 18.38 -3.45
CA LEU A 216 -0.90 18.17 -4.70
C LEU A 216 -2.05 19.18 -4.82
N ASN A 217 -2.91 19.32 -3.81
CA ASN A 217 -4.01 20.27 -3.86
C ASN A 217 -3.57 21.74 -4.05
N ALA A 218 -2.32 22.08 -3.72
CA ALA A 218 -1.76 23.41 -3.94
C ALA A 218 -1.09 23.57 -5.31
N ASN A 219 -0.66 22.49 -5.96
CA ASN A 219 0.16 22.52 -7.18
C ASN A 219 -0.56 21.99 -8.42
N ILE A 220 -1.73 21.38 -8.28
CA ILE A 220 -2.55 20.93 -9.41
C ILE A 220 -4.00 21.39 -9.25
N ALA A 221 -4.70 21.54 -10.38
CA ALA A 221 -6.13 21.87 -10.40
C ALA A 221 -7.03 20.66 -10.04
N LEU A 222 -6.62 19.83 -9.08
CA LEU A 222 -7.40 18.73 -8.53
C LEU A 222 -7.58 18.90 -7.03
N ARG A 223 -8.77 18.55 -6.55
CA ARG A 223 -9.06 18.47 -5.11
C ARG A 223 -9.06 17.01 -4.67
N LEU A 224 -7.91 16.54 -4.22
CA LEU A 224 -7.73 15.24 -3.62
C LEU A 224 -8.26 15.21 -2.18
N ARG A 225 -9.12 14.24 -1.91
CA ARG A 225 -9.64 13.91 -0.59
C ARG A 225 -9.07 12.58 -0.11
N VAL A 226 -8.27 12.64 0.96
CA VAL A 226 -7.59 11.46 1.55
C VAL A 226 -8.53 10.43 2.19
N ASP A 227 -9.84 10.68 2.18
CA ASP A 227 -10.91 9.80 2.65
C ASP A 227 -11.77 9.22 1.51
N ARG A 228 -11.39 9.42 0.24
CA ARG A 228 -12.16 8.97 -0.93
C ARG A 228 -11.33 8.06 -1.83
N THR A 229 -11.86 6.88 -2.17
CA THR A 229 -11.24 5.95 -3.11
C THR A 229 -11.02 6.58 -4.48
N GLU A 230 -11.96 7.40 -4.95
CA GLU A 230 -11.80 8.08 -6.24
C GLU A 230 -10.61 9.05 -6.26
N SER A 231 -10.38 9.79 -5.17
CA SER A 231 -9.18 10.63 -5.07
C SER A 231 -7.90 9.81 -5.05
N TYR A 232 -7.89 8.64 -4.40
CA TYR A 232 -6.74 7.75 -4.45
C TYR A 232 -6.52 7.16 -5.86
N ARG A 233 -7.59 6.84 -6.61
CA ARG A 233 -7.52 6.40 -8.00
C ARG A 233 -6.91 7.47 -8.91
N LEU A 234 -7.39 8.71 -8.81
CA LEU A 234 -6.84 9.84 -9.55
C LEU A 234 -5.36 10.06 -9.20
N TYR A 235 -5.03 10.05 -7.91
CA TYR A 235 -3.66 10.12 -7.41
C TYR A 235 -2.77 9.01 -8.01
N TYR A 236 -3.24 7.76 -7.97
CA TYR A 236 -2.53 6.60 -8.49
C TYR A 236 -2.28 6.69 -10.01
N GLY A 237 -3.27 7.17 -10.77
CA GLY A 237 -3.14 7.42 -12.20
C GLY A 237 -2.11 8.52 -12.49
N LEU A 238 -2.23 9.65 -11.79
CA LEU A 238 -1.38 10.82 -11.95
C LEU A 238 0.10 10.51 -11.71
N LEU A 239 0.44 9.85 -10.61
CA LEU A 239 1.82 9.47 -10.33
C LEU A 239 2.39 8.50 -11.36
N GLY A 240 1.53 7.63 -11.93
CA GLY A 240 1.94 6.72 -12.99
C GLY A 240 2.30 7.45 -14.27
N GLU A 241 1.48 8.43 -14.65
CA GLU A 241 1.72 9.22 -15.85
C GLU A 241 2.95 10.12 -15.71
N TRP A 242 3.08 10.84 -14.59
CA TRP A 242 4.28 11.63 -14.31
C TRP A 242 5.51 10.74 -14.25
N GLY A 243 5.46 9.61 -13.55
CA GLY A 243 6.60 8.72 -13.43
C GLY A 243 7.08 8.19 -14.77
N ARG A 244 6.16 7.82 -15.67
CA ARG A 244 6.48 7.32 -17.01
C ARG A 244 7.33 8.30 -17.83
N GLN A 245 7.12 9.60 -17.68
CA GLN A 245 7.86 10.64 -18.41
C GLN A 245 9.33 10.72 -17.98
N PHE A 246 9.67 10.28 -16.77
CA PHE A 246 11.02 10.36 -16.19
C PHE A 246 11.62 8.99 -15.82
N GLY A 247 11.01 7.89 -16.28
CA GLY A 247 11.45 6.54 -15.91
C GLY A 247 11.34 6.23 -14.40
N ARG A 248 10.37 6.83 -13.71
CA ARG A 248 10.13 6.66 -12.27
C ARG A 248 8.92 5.78 -11.99
N THR A 249 8.96 5.07 -10.87
CA THR A 249 7.80 4.35 -10.33
C THR A 249 6.91 5.27 -9.49
N ARG A 250 5.66 4.86 -9.23
CA ARG A 250 4.73 5.65 -8.41
C ARG A 250 5.29 5.95 -7.00
N PRO A 251 5.88 4.99 -6.26
CA PRO A 251 6.54 5.27 -5.00
C PRO A 251 7.67 6.29 -5.08
N GLN A 252 8.41 6.32 -6.19
CA GLN A 252 9.49 7.30 -6.39
C GLN A 252 8.96 8.71 -6.64
N VAL A 253 7.88 8.86 -7.42
CA VAL A 253 7.22 10.16 -7.61
C VAL A 253 6.59 10.65 -6.30
N GLU A 254 5.92 9.75 -5.57
CA GLU A 254 5.39 10.05 -4.24
C GLU A 254 6.48 10.52 -3.27
N GLN A 255 7.62 9.83 -3.23
CA GLN A 255 8.74 10.23 -2.39
C GLN A 255 9.30 11.59 -2.78
N ALA A 256 9.47 11.85 -4.09
CA ALA A 256 9.92 13.15 -4.59
C ALA A 256 9.00 14.29 -4.12
N ILE A 257 7.68 14.09 -4.20
CA ILE A 257 6.69 15.04 -3.67
C ILE A 257 6.86 15.19 -2.15
N PHE A 258 6.97 14.09 -1.41
CA PHE A 258 7.12 14.14 0.04
C PHE A 258 8.37 14.92 0.48
N GLU A 259 9.51 14.76 -0.21
CA GLU A 259 10.73 15.51 0.08
C GLU A 259 10.57 17.02 -0.17
N LEU A 260 9.80 17.43 -1.18
CA LEU A 260 9.47 18.85 -1.42
C LEU A 260 8.59 19.46 -0.32
N THR A 261 7.96 18.63 0.51
CA THR A 261 7.14 19.12 1.62
C THR A 261 7.93 19.32 2.91
N ARG A 262 9.20 18.89 2.96
CA ARG A 262 10.02 18.85 4.18
C ARG A 262 10.34 20.22 4.75
#